data_AF-A0AAE7TFC2-F1
#
_entry.id   AF-A0AAE7TFC2-F1
#
_cell.length_a   1.000
_cell.length_b   1.000
_cell.length_c   1.000
_cell.angle_alpha   90.00
_cell.angle_beta   90.00
_cell.angle_gamma   90.00
#
_symmetry.space_group_name_H-M   'P 1'
#
loop_
_entity.id
_entity.type
_entity.pdbx_description
1 polymer ?
#
loop_
_entity_poly.entity_id
_entity_poly.type
_entity_poly.pdbx_seq_one_letter_code
_entity_poly.pdbx_strand_id
1 'polypeptide(L)'
;MTKLNDDIRILVALREGYDVVDQYKEGYGWSNPPVYYRGIEDRAQTVWRNISLSSIDRAVTNGLIEIDRERSGESFGRGHHRRHKLTEAGAIAAAALAVTIDQAMALPKPRPPKPPMTTEECKAAKQERYARSTLKYLAKGGRLVRADGKWICRHMDLPYVPPGRNSWYVSEDRNLPLIRHLVEEFVGCDGLPSLRITAAGAEIIAKRKPLRCA
;
A
#
# COMPACT_ATOMS: atom_id res chain seq x y z
N MET A 1 -10.00 -18.16 -13.98
CA MET A 1 -9.68 -18.24 -12.53
C MET A 1 -9.59 -16.83 -11.96
N THR A 2 -10.52 -16.46 -11.09
CA THR A 2 -10.47 -15.19 -10.34
C THR A 2 -9.19 -15.17 -9.51
N LYS A 3 -8.37 -14.14 -9.65
CA LYS A 3 -7.14 -14.02 -8.86
C LYS A 3 -7.53 -13.79 -7.41
N LEU A 4 -7.30 -14.80 -6.56
CA LEU A 4 -7.52 -14.69 -5.12
C LEU A 4 -6.59 -13.61 -4.55
N ASN A 5 -7.18 -12.52 -4.10
CA ASN A 5 -6.51 -11.43 -3.41
C ASN A 5 -6.90 -11.44 -1.92
N ASP A 6 -6.20 -10.62 -1.14
CA ASP A 6 -6.47 -10.53 0.30
C ASP A 6 -7.88 -10.00 0.61
N ASP A 7 -8.53 -9.28 -0.31
CA ASP A 7 -9.91 -8.81 -0.14
C ASP A 7 -10.89 -10.00 -0.14
N ILE A 8 -10.75 -10.94 -1.10
CA ILE A 8 -11.52 -12.19 -1.15
C ILE A 8 -11.23 -13.04 0.10
N ARG A 9 -9.96 -13.13 0.51
CA ARG A 9 -9.55 -13.89 1.71
C ARG A 9 -10.22 -13.40 2.98
N ILE A 10 -10.30 -12.09 3.17
CA ILE A 10 -10.99 -11.46 4.31
C ILE A 10 -12.47 -11.86 4.34
N LEU A 11 -13.16 -11.74 3.21
CA LEU A 11 -14.61 -12.04 3.13
C LEU A 11 -14.89 -13.53 3.36
N VAL A 12 -14.12 -14.41 2.72
CA VAL A 12 -14.26 -15.86 2.90
C VAL A 12 -13.94 -16.27 4.34
N ALA A 13 -12.90 -15.69 4.95
CA ALA A 13 -12.54 -15.94 6.34
C ALA A 13 -13.68 -15.61 7.30
N LEU A 14 -14.21 -14.39 7.24
CA LEU A 14 -15.28 -13.97 8.14
C LEU A 14 -16.56 -14.78 7.93
N ARG A 15 -16.89 -15.13 6.67
CA ARG A 15 -18.04 -16.00 6.36
C ARG A 15 -17.89 -17.39 6.97
N GLU A 16 -16.68 -17.94 6.98
CA GLU A 16 -16.39 -19.26 7.52
C GLU A 16 -16.02 -19.23 9.02
N GLY A 17 -16.26 -18.11 9.70
CA GLY A 17 -16.10 -17.99 11.15
C GLY A 17 -14.68 -17.74 11.65
N TYR A 18 -13.73 -17.50 10.75
CA TYR A 18 -12.38 -17.08 11.10
C TYR A 18 -12.37 -15.63 11.58
N ASP A 19 -11.35 -15.28 12.35
CA ASP A 19 -11.15 -13.91 12.79
C ASP A 19 -10.27 -13.14 11.83
N VAL A 20 -10.68 -11.92 11.50
CA VAL A 20 -9.81 -10.93 10.83
C VAL A 20 -9.37 -9.93 11.88
N VAL A 21 -8.07 -9.89 12.14
CA VAL A 21 -7.46 -9.12 13.23
C VAL A 21 -6.56 -8.03 12.67
N ASP A 22 -6.71 -6.81 13.19
CA ASP A 22 -5.78 -5.70 13.03
C ASP A 22 -5.29 -5.25 14.41
N GLN A 23 -4.04 -5.56 14.72
CA GLN A 23 -3.40 -5.24 15.98
C GLN A 23 -2.19 -4.34 15.74
N TYR A 24 -2.16 -3.25 16.49
CA TYR A 24 -1.02 -2.36 16.62
C TYR A 24 -0.63 -2.28 18.09
N LYS A 25 0.63 -2.61 18.39
CA LYS A 25 1.24 -2.36 19.69
C LYS A 25 2.26 -1.24 19.53
N GLU A 26 2.02 -0.14 20.25
CA GLU A 26 2.97 0.96 20.31
C GLU A 26 4.32 0.45 20.84
N GLY A 27 5.39 0.90 20.21
CA GLY A 27 6.76 0.61 20.60
C GLY A 27 7.54 1.91 20.76
N TYR A 28 8.46 1.96 21.73
CA TYR A 28 9.29 3.13 22.01
C TYR A 28 10.77 2.83 21.74
N GLY A 29 11.34 3.49 20.73
CA GLY A 29 12.75 3.38 20.37
C GLY A 29 13.12 2.09 19.63
N TRP A 30 14.41 1.94 19.30
CA TRP A 30 14.94 0.79 18.56
C TRP A 30 14.86 -0.54 19.33
N SER A 31 14.86 -0.48 20.65
CA SER A 31 14.80 -1.65 21.53
C SER A 31 13.40 -2.22 21.70
N ASN A 32 12.36 -1.44 21.39
CA ASN A 32 10.96 -1.86 21.40
C ASN A 32 10.27 -1.29 20.15
N PRO A 33 10.52 -1.85 18.96
CA PRO A 33 9.88 -1.35 17.74
C PRO A 33 8.35 -1.56 17.81
N PRO A 34 7.56 -0.67 17.19
CA PRO A 34 6.13 -0.87 17.08
C PRO A 34 5.83 -2.19 16.36
N VAL A 35 4.87 -2.94 16.88
CA VAL A 35 4.50 -4.25 16.34
C VAL A 35 3.14 -4.17 15.68
N TYR A 36 3.08 -4.62 14.43
CA TYR A 36 1.85 -4.69 13.65
C TYR A 36 1.54 -6.14 13.33
N TYR A 37 0.44 -6.67 13.87
CA TYR A 37 -0.09 -7.98 13.52
C TYR A 37 -1.39 -7.80 12.77
N ARG A 38 -1.41 -8.26 11.52
CA ARG A 38 -2.61 -8.23 10.69
C ARG A 38 -2.78 -9.56 10.02
N GLY A 39 -3.90 -10.21 10.28
CA GLY A 39 -4.04 -11.57 9.82
C GLY A 39 -5.42 -12.12 9.96
N ILE A 40 -5.53 -13.30 9.37
CA ILE A 40 -6.65 -14.20 9.54
C ILE A 40 -6.20 -15.23 10.57
N GLU A 41 -6.93 -15.29 11.67
CA GLU A 41 -6.68 -16.16 12.80
C GLU A 41 -7.69 -17.31 12.77
N ASP A 42 -7.18 -18.54 12.71
CA ASP A 42 -7.92 -19.74 13.04
C ASP A 42 -7.80 -20.01 14.53
N ARG A 43 -8.85 -19.76 15.31
CA ARG A 43 -8.83 -20.03 16.76
C ARG A 43 -8.75 -21.52 17.09
N ALA A 44 -9.27 -22.39 16.24
CA ALA A 44 -9.28 -23.83 16.48
C ALA A 44 -7.89 -24.44 16.25
N GLN A 45 -7.11 -23.88 15.31
CA GLN A 45 -5.82 -24.44 14.89
C GLN A 45 -4.61 -23.59 15.28
N THR A 46 -4.81 -22.45 15.96
CA THR A 46 -3.78 -21.45 16.27
C THR A 46 -2.94 -21.05 15.05
N VAL A 47 -3.54 -21.08 13.85
CA VAL A 47 -2.89 -20.71 12.60
C VAL A 47 -3.12 -19.23 12.31
N TRP A 48 -2.02 -18.51 12.10
CA TRP A 48 -2.03 -17.11 11.71
C TRP A 48 -1.60 -16.93 10.26
N ARG A 49 -2.42 -16.23 9.45
CA ARG A 49 -2.05 -15.89 8.06
C ARG A 49 -2.06 -14.39 7.86
N ASN A 50 -0.90 -13.84 7.50
CA ASN A 50 -0.74 -12.41 7.29
C ASN A 50 -1.52 -11.91 6.06
N ILE A 51 -2.16 -10.76 6.19
CA ILE A 51 -2.85 -10.05 5.10
C ILE A 51 -2.33 -8.62 4.96
N SER A 52 -2.46 -8.04 3.76
CA SER A 52 -1.99 -6.67 3.52
C SER A 52 -2.83 -5.62 4.27
N LEU A 53 -2.17 -4.60 4.84
CA LEU A 53 -2.83 -3.44 5.47
C LEU A 53 -3.89 -2.83 4.57
N SER A 54 -3.50 -2.59 3.31
CA SER A 54 -4.36 -1.94 2.33
C SER A 54 -5.65 -2.72 2.04
N SER A 55 -5.69 -4.02 2.35
CA SER A 55 -6.87 -4.85 2.10
C SER A 55 -7.93 -4.70 3.17
N ILE A 56 -7.54 -4.62 4.45
CA ILE A 56 -8.47 -4.33 5.56
C ILE A 56 -9.05 -2.93 5.36
N ASP A 57 -8.20 -1.92 5.12
CA ASP A 57 -8.65 -0.54 4.91
C ASP A 57 -9.62 -0.43 3.71
N ARG A 58 -9.33 -1.11 2.60
CA ARG A 58 -10.25 -1.15 1.45
C ARG A 58 -11.57 -1.82 1.80
N ALA A 59 -11.55 -2.95 2.49
CA ALA A 59 -12.76 -3.67 2.87
C ALA A 59 -13.65 -2.83 3.81
N VAL A 60 -13.05 -2.12 4.77
CA VAL A 60 -13.75 -1.16 5.65
C VAL A 60 -14.29 0.02 4.84
N THR A 61 -13.45 0.64 4.00
CA THR A 61 -13.84 1.81 3.17
C THR A 61 -14.99 1.48 2.23
N ASN A 62 -15.02 0.27 1.68
CA ASN A 62 -16.09 -0.21 0.80
C ASN A 62 -17.33 -0.68 1.59
N GLY A 63 -17.34 -0.56 2.91
CA GLY A 63 -18.47 -0.95 3.76
C GLY A 63 -18.74 -2.46 3.78
N LEU A 64 -17.75 -3.30 3.49
CA LEU A 64 -17.91 -4.77 3.47
C LEU A 64 -17.61 -5.40 4.83
N ILE A 65 -16.75 -4.76 5.63
CA ILE A 65 -16.46 -5.20 6.99
C ILE A 65 -16.49 -3.98 7.91
N GLU A 66 -16.73 -4.23 9.19
CA GLU A 66 -16.68 -3.23 10.24
C GLU A 66 -15.95 -3.75 11.46
N ILE A 67 -15.62 -2.86 12.40
CA ILE A 67 -14.99 -3.26 13.66
C ILE A 67 -16.04 -3.96 14.53
N ASP A 68 -15.74 -5.18 14.93
CA ASP A 68 -16.49 -5.90 15.94
C ASP A 68 -16.10 -5.37 17.32
N ARG A 69 -16.90 -4.44 17.85
CA ARG A 69 -16.63 -3.81 19.15
C ARG A 69 -16.74 -4.77 20.33
N GLU A 70 -17.52 -5.84 20.22
CA GLU A 70 -17.70 -6.81 21.30
C GLU A 70 -16.51 -7.74 21.42
N ARG A 71 -15.90 -8.10 20.27
CA ARG A 71 -14.75 -9.02 20.22
C ARG A 71 -13.40 -8.32 20.17
N SER A 72 -13.39 -7.01 19.90
CA SER A 72 -12.16 -6.21 19.92
C SER A 72 -11.65 -6.06 21.35
N GLY A 73 -10.33 -6.14 21.51
CA GLY A 73 -9.68 -5.92 22.81
C GLY A 73 -9.63 -4.43 23.17
N GLU A 74 -9.34 -4.15 24.44
CA GLU A 74 -9.08 -2.79 24.89
C GLU A 74 -7.91 -2.15 24.13
N SER A 75 -8.01 -0.83 23.93
CA SER A 75 -6.92 -0.03 23.35
C SER A 75 -5.92 0.29 24.46
N PHE A 76 -4.68 -0.16 24.33
CA PHE A 76 -3.61 0.10 25.31
C PHE A 76 -2.72 1.25 24.80
N GLY A 77 -2.77 2.42 25.45
CA GLY A 77 -1.99 3.59 25.03
C GLY A 77 -2.40 4.06 23.63
N ARG A 78 -1.45 4.24 22.70
CA ARG A 78 -1.77 4.47 21.27
C ARG A 78 -1.98 3.18 20.46
N GLY A 79 -1.92 2.01 21.11
CA GLY A 79 -2.16 0.70 20.49
C GLY A 79 -3.64 0.38 20.29
N HIS A 80 -3.93 -0.57 19.41
CA HIS A 80 -5.28 -1.11 19.21
C HIS A 80 -5.25 -2.61 18.94
N HIS A 81 -6.33 -3.30 19.30
CA HIS A 81 -6.55 -4.69 18.94
C HIS A 81 -7.97 -4.85 18.41
N ARG A 82 -8.12 -4.70 17.10
CA ARG A 82 -9.42 -4.71 16.42
C ARG A 82 -9.67 -6.07 15.81
N ARG A 83 -10.87 -6.56 16.02
CA ARG A 83 -11.44 -7.66 15.24
C ARG A 83 -12.49 -7.10 14.32
N HIS A 84 -12.67 -7.75 13.19
CA HIS A 84 -13.63 -7.34 12.18
C HIS A 84 -14.75 -8.36 12.04
N LYS A 85 -15.92 -7.88 11.63
CA LYS A 85 -17.07 -8.70 11.23
C LYS A 85 -17.63 -8.21 9.89
N LEU A 86 -18.39 -9.06 9.22
CA LEU A 86 -19.09 -8.68 7.99
C LEU A 86 -20.19 -7.68 8.30
N THR A 87 -20.33 -6.67 7.45
CA THR A 87 -21.58 -5.90 7.35
C THR A 87 -22.62 -6.71 6.59
N GLU A 88 -23.86 -6.22 6.49
CA GLU A 88 -24.87 -6.84 5.63
C GLU A 88 -24.43 -6.94 4.16
N ALA A 89 -23.90 -5.85 3.61
CA ALA A 89 -23.34 -5.83 2.25
C ALA A 89 -22.16 -6.81 2.11
N GLY A 90 -21.31 -6.88 3.13
CA GLY A 90 -20.22 -7.85 3.21
C GLY A 90 -20.69 -9.29 3.19
N ALA A 91 -21.76 -9.61 3.93
CA ALA A 91 -22.33 -10.95 4.00
C ALA A 91 -22.89 -11.39 2.64
N ILE A 92 -23.61 -10.50 1.94
CA ILE A 92 -24.10 -10.75 0.58
C ILE A 92 -22.93 -10.99 -0.38
N ALA A 93 -21.91 -10.12 -0.34
CA ALA A 93 -20.73 -10.25 -1.18
C ALA A 93 -19.95 -11.54 -0.89
N ALA A 94 -19.80 -11.92 0.38
CA ALA A 94 -19.11 -13.13 0.78
C ALA A 94 -19.89 -14.41 0.39
N ALA A 95 -21.22 -14.38 0.46
CA ALA A 95 -22.06 -15.49 0.02
C ALA A 95 -21.96 -15.75 -1.49
N ALA A 96 -21.74 -14.71 -2.29
CA ALA A 96 -21.55 -14.84 -3.74
C ALA A 96 -20.19 -15.48 -4.14
N LEU A 97 -19.25 -15.63 -3.20
CA LEU A 97 -17.93 -16.22 -3.47
C LEU A 97 -17.98 -17.75 -3.42
N ALA A 98 -17.96 -18.40 -4.60
CA ALA A 98 -17.84 -19.85 -4.73
C ALA A 98 -16.39 -20.36 -4.49
N VAL A 99 -15.79 -19.96 -3.37
CA VAL A 99 -14.41 -20.30 -2.96
C VAL A 99 -14.44 -20.66 -1.48
N THR A 100 -13.82 -21.77 -1.09
CA THR A 100 -13.69 -22.17 0.34
C THR A 100 -12.52 -21.46 1.03
N ILE A 101 -12.46 -21.48 2.37
CA ILE A 101 -11.31 -20.94 3.10
C ILE A 101 -10.01 -21.61 2.69
N ASP A 102 -9.99 -22.92 2.52
CA ASP A 102 -8.78 -23.65 2.10
C ASP A 102 -8.28 -23.19 0.74
N GLN A 103 -9.19 -22.99 -0.20
CA GLN A 103 -8.87 -22.48 -1.53
C GLN A 103 -8.39 -21.02 -1.46
N ALA A 104 -9.05 -20.17 -0.67
CA ALA A 104 -8.67 -18.77 -0.48
C ALA A 104 -7.29 -18.63 0.18
N MET A 105 -6.99 -19.51 1.13
CA MET A 105 -5.78 -19.48 1.93
C MET A 105 -4.60 -20.22 1.29
N ALA A 106 -4.83 -21.07 0.31
CA ALA A 106 -3.78 -21.70 -0.46
C ALA A 106 -2.77 -20.65 -0.95
N LEU A 107 -1.48 -20.89 -0.67
CA LEU A 107 -0.42 -20.06 -1.20
C LEU A 107 -0.50 -20.13 -2.73
N PRO A 108 -0.39 -19.00 -3.46
CA PRO A 108 -0.28 -19.06 -4.90
C PRO A 108 0.88 -20.01 -5.24
N LYS A 109 0.67 -20.91 -6.21
CA LYS A 109 1.72 -21.82 -6.69
C LYS A 109 3.01 -21.01 -6.84
N PRO A 110 4.16 -21.47 -6.30
CA PRO A 110 5.41 -20.74 -6.41
C PRO A 110 5.59 -20.37 -7.87
N ARG A 111 5.84 -19.08 -8.13
CA ARG A 111 6.13 -18.66 -9.50
C ARG A 111 7.34 -19.48 -9.95
N PRO A 112 7.37 -19.93 -11.21
CA PRO A 112 8.60 -20.50 -11.75
C PRO A 112 9.75 -19.53 -11.41
N PRO A 113 10.92 -20.04 -10.99
CA PRO A 113 12.04 -19.21 -10.64
C PRO A 113 12.27 -18.24 -11.80
N LYS A 114 12.25 -16.94 -11.50
CA LYS A 114 12.63 -15.96 -12.52
C LYS A 114 14.05 -16.31 -12.95
N PRO A 115 14.37 -16.26 -14.25
CA PRO A 115 15.75 -16.42 -14.69
C PRO A 115 16.63 -15.45 -13.89
N PRO A 116 17.85 -15.85 -13.52
CA PRO A 116 18.75 -15.02 -12.74
C PRO A 116 18.98 -13.71 -13.49
N MET A 117 18.57 -12.60 -12.88
CA MET A 117 18.86 -11.27 -13.40
C MET A 117 20.30 -10.91 -13.06
N THR A 118 20.99 -10.31 -14.01
CA THR A 118 22.29 -9.68 -13.79
C THR A 118 22.16 -8.50 -12.82
N THR A 119 23.28 -8.07 -12.24
CA THR A 119 23.34 -6.89 -11.36
C THR A 119 22.83 -5.62 -12.07
N GLU A 120 23.12 -5.47 -13.36
CA GLU A 120 22.68 -4.32 -14.16
C GLU A 120 21.18 -4.35 -14.45
N GLU A 121 20.62 -5.53 -14.76
CA GLU A 121 19.17 -5.69 -14.90
C GLU A 121 18.44 -5.41 -13.59
N CYS A 122 19.00 -5.84 -12.46
CA CYS A 122 18.47 -5.53 -11.14
C CYS A 122 18.46 -4.01 -10.87
N LYS A 123 19.55 -3.31 -11.20
CA LYS A 123 19.64 -1.84 -11.07
C LYS A 123 18.63 -1.14 -11.98
N ALA A 124 18.54 -1.53 -13.24
CA ALA A 124 17.62 -0.95 -14.21
C ALA A 124 16.15 -1.15 -13.80
N ALA A 125 15.79 -2.36 -13.38
CA ALA A 125 14.44 -2.66 -12.88
C ALA A 125 14.11 -1.86 -11.61
N LYS A 126 15.09 -1.68 -10.71
CA LYS A 126 14.94 -0.88 -9.49
C LYS A 126 14.74 0.60 -9.83
N GLN A 127 15.50 1.15 -10.77
CA GLN A 127 15.38 2.53 -11.24
C GLN A 127 14.03 2.78 -11.93
N GLU A 128 13.57 1.86 -12.80
CA GLU A 128 12.25 1.95 -13.42
C GLU A 128 11.13 1.91 -12.38
N ARG A 129 11.25 1.03 -11.37
CA ARG A 129 10.29 0.97 -10.26
C ARG A 129 10.20 2.30 -9.52
N TYR A 130 11.33 2.94 -9.23
CA TYR A 130 11.34 4.24 -8.54
C TYR A 130 10.79 5.36 -9.41
N ALA A 131 11.17 5.43 -10.68
CA ALA A 131 10.61 6.37 -11.66
C ALA A 131 9.07 6.28 -11.76
N ARG A 132 8.51 5.06 -11.76
CA ARG A 132 7.04 4.87 -11.71
C ARG A 132 6.43 5.36 -10.40
N SER A 133 7.10 5.15 -9.28
CA SER A 133 6.62 5.64 -7.98
C SER A 133 6.57 7.17 -7.94
N THR A 134 7.57 7.86 -8.50
CA THR A 134 7.57 9.32 -8.69
C THR A 134 6.34 9.78 -9.46
N LEU A 135 6.09 9.21 -10.65
CA LEU A 135 4.94 9.61 -11.47
C LEU A 135 3.61 9.36 -10.75
N LYS A 136 3.47 8.26 -10.01
CA LYS A 136 2.27 8.00 -9.19
C LYS A 136 2.10 9.02 -8.08
N TYR A 137 3.20 9.46 -7.47
CA TYR A 137 3.17 10.49 -6.44
C TYR A 137 2.71 11.84 -7.01
N LEU A 138 3.28 12.25 -8.15
CA LEU A 138 2.86 13.46 -8.86
C LEU A 138 1.39 13.40 -9.32
N ALA A 139 0.95 12.25 -9.84
CA ALA A 139 -0.44 12.05 -10.26
C ALA A 139 -1.46 12.15 -9.10
N LYS A 140 -1.02 11.94 -7.86
CA LYS A 140 -1.85 12.12 -6.65
C LYS A 140 -1.85 13.55 -6.12
N GLY A 141 -1.30 14.52 -6.87
CA GLY A 141 -1.15 15.90 -6.42
C GLY A 141 0.10 16.14 -5.57
N GLY A 142 1.00 15.17 -5.49
CA GLY A 142 2.34 15.38 -4.93
C GLY A 142 3.14 16.38 -5.76
N ARG A 143 4.16 16.99 -5.15
CA ARG A 143 5.04 17.96 -5.81
C ARG A 143 6.49 17.59 -5.56
N LEU A 144 7.28 17.58 -6.63
CA LEU A 144 8.74 17.64 -6.50
C LEU A 144 9.13 19.10 -6.48
N VAL A 145 9.92 19.49 -5.48
CA VAL A 145 10.42 20.86 -5.32
C VAL A 145 11.93 20.83 -5.48
N ARG A 146 12.50 21.88 -6.04
CA ARG A 146 13.95 22.00 -6.15
C ARG A 146 14.54 22.62 -4.89
N ALA A 147 15.43 21.91 -4.20
CA ALA A 147 16.21 22.42 -3.06
C ALA A 147 17.65 21.92 -3.16
N ASP A 148 18.62 22.79 -2.87
CA ASP A 148 20.06 22.50 -2.95
C ASP A 148 20.49 21.82 -4.26
N GLY A 149 19.92 22.29 -5.38
CA GLY A 149 20.20 21.78 -6.72
C GLY A 149 19.54 20.44 -7.07
N LYS A 150 18.83 19.81 -6.14
CA LYS A 150 18.21 18.48 -6.28
C LYS A 150 16.68 18.56 -6.29
N TRP A 151 16.03 17.63 -6.99
CA TRP A 151 14.59 17.44 -6.90
C TRP A 151 14.24 16.54 -5.72
N ILE A 152 13.38 17.04 -4.84
CA ILE A 152 12.93 16.35 -3.62
C ILE A 152 11.41 16.28 -3.54
N CYS A 153 10.89 15.15 -3.07
CA CYS A 153 9.47 14.99 -2.78
C CYS A 153 9.10 15.85 -1.57
N ARG A 154 8.21 16.82 -1.78
CA ARG A 154 7.60 17.56 -0.69
C ARG A 154 6.29 16.89 -0.32
N HIS A 155 6.31 15.96 0.64
CA HIS A 155 5.06 15.44 1.18
C HIS A 155 4.24 16.61 1.73
N MET A 156 3.10 16.93 1.08
CA MET A 156 2.14 17.88 1.65
C MET A 156 1.65 17.30 2.98
N ASP A 157 1.59 18.17 3.99
CA ASP A 157 1.23 17.92 5.38
C ASP A 157 0.36 16.68 5.57
N LEU A 158 1.00 15.55 5.94
CA LEU A 158 0.27 14.46 6.55
C LEU A 158 -0.09 14.94 7.96
N PRO A 159 -1.36 14.96 8.37
CA PRO A 159 -1.81 15.50 9.67
C PRO A 159 -1.24 14.79 10.90
N TYR A 160 -0.41 13.75 10.71
CA TYR A 160 0.21 12.94 11.75
C TYR A 160 1.74 13.07 11.83
N VAL A 161 2.36 13.92 11.00
CA VAL A 161 3.80 14.15 11.07
C VAL A 161 4.06 15.40 11.90
N PRO A 162 4.77 15.30 13.04
CA PRO A 162 5.01 16.45 13.91
C PRO A 162 5.68 17.61 13.15
N PRO A 163 5.31 18.87 13.44
CA PRO A 163 5.99 20.03 12.87
C PRO A 163 7.50 19.92 13.15
N GLY A 164 8.32 20.00 12.10
CA GLY A 164 9.78 19.82 12.19
C GLY A 164 10.30 18.44 11.75
N ARG A 165 9.42 17.46 11.51
CA ARG A 165 9.77 16.20 10.83
C ARG A 165 9.28 16.19 9.39
N ASN A 166 9.64 17.19 8.58
CA ASN A 166 9.49 17.07 7.14
C ASN A 166 10.41 15.92 6.68
N SER A 167 9.85 14.73 6.45
CA SER A 167 10.57 13.62 5.85
C SER A 167 10.77 13.93 4.37
N TRP A 168 11.78 14.76 4.09
CA TRP A 168 12.31 14.96 2.77
C TRP A 168 12.98 13.64 2.34
N TYR A 169 12.30 12.86 1.50
CA TYR A 169 12.93 11.69 0.91
C TYR A 169 13.98 12.16 -0.10
N VAL A 170 15.23 11.73 0.13
CA VAL A 170 16.42 12.16 -0.62
C VAL A 170 16.41 11.63 -2.06
N SER A 171 16.52 12.61 -2.97
CA SER A 171 16.90 12.61 -4.39
C SER A 171 16.18 11.67 -5.35
N GLU A 172 15.24 12.23 -6.11
CA GLU A 172 14.67 11.59 -7.30
C GLU A 172 15.45 11.90 -8.59
N ASP A 173 16.56 12.65 -8.51
CA ASP A 173 17.38 13.01 -9.68
C ASP A 173 17.85 11.79 -10.48
N ARG A 174 18.13 10.66 -9.80
CA ARG A 174 18.54 9.43 -10.49
C ARG A 174 17.40 8.80 -11.30
N ASN A 175 16.15 9.10 -10.97
CA ASN A 175 14.97 8.57 -11.66
C ASN A 175 14.46 9.53 -12.74
N LEU A 176 14.73 10.83 -12.59
CA LEU A 176 14.25 11.87 -13.51
C LEU A 176 14.61 11.62 -14.98
N PRO A 177 15.81 11.14 -15.37
CA PRO A 177 16.10 10.85 -16.77
C PRO A 177 15.08 9.93 -17.45
N LEU A 178 14.50 8.97 -16.71
CA LEU A 178 13.51 8.04 -17.24
C LEU A 178 12.11 8.65 -17.41
N ILE A 179 11.83 9.79 -16.78
CA ILE A 179 10.48 10.38 -16.73
C ILE A 179 10.46 11.86 -17.11
N ARG A 180 11.60 12.44 -17.49
CA ARG A 180 11.76 13.88 -17.79
C ARG A 180 10.79 14.35 -18.88
N HIS A 181 10.50 13.49 -19.86
CA HIS A 181 9.54 13.74 -20.94
C HIS A 181 8.06 13.61 -20.51
N LEU A 182 7.80 13.14 -19.29
CA LEU A 182 6.47 12.89 -18.71
C LEU A 182 6.10 13.88 -17.60
N VAL A 183 7.00 14.81 -17.31
CA VAL A 183 6.84 15.84 -16.29
C VAL A 183 7.18 17.20 -16.89
N GLU A 184 6.60 18.25 -16.35
CA GLU A 184 6.89 19.62 -16.74
C GLU A 184 7.22 20.47 -15.51
N GLU A 185 8.11 21.43 -15.71
CA GLU A 185 8.48 22.41 -14.69
C GLU A 185 7.46 23.53 -14.64
N PHE A 186 7.14 23.97 -13.42
CA PHE A 186 6.29 25.12 -13.16
C PHE A 186 6.74 25.81 -11.86
N VAL A 187 6.28 27.04 -11.64
CA VAL A 187 6.51 27.75 -10.37
C VAL A 187 5.28 27.54 -9.49
N GLY A 188 5.50 26.95 -8.30
CA GLY A 188 4.44 26.76 -7.32
C GLY A 188 3.93 28.08 -6.74
N CYS A 189 2.76 28.06 -6.09
CA CYS A 189 2.21 29.23 -5.39
C CYS A 189 3.12 29.75 -4.26
N ASP A 190 4.06 28.92 -3.81
CA ASP A 190 5.12 29.23 -2.85
C ASP A 190 6.37 29.84 -3.49
N GLY A 191 6.35 30.10 -4.80
CA GLY A 191 7.47 30.67 -5.56
C GLY A 191 8.59 29.66 -5.87
N LEU A 192 8.42 28.37 -5.51
CA LEU A 192 9.46 27.37 -5.69
C LEU A 192 9.34 26.63 -7.03
N PRO A 193 10.46 26.41 -7.75
CA PRO A 193 10.48 25.55 -8.93
C PRO A 193 10.00 24.15 -8.55
N SER A 194 8.97 23.69 -9.28
CA SER A 194 8.25 22.45 -8.99
C SER A 194 8.06 21.61 -10.27
N LEU A 195 7.92 20.29 -10.13
CA LEU A 195 7.50 19.41 -11.21
C LEU A 195 6.07 18.93 -11.01
N ARG A 196 5.31 18.87 -12.11
CA ARG A 196 4.00 18.20 -12.20
C ARG A 196 3.98 17.23 -13.37
N ILE A 197 3.04 16.29 -13.33
CA ILE A 197 2.86 15.30 -14.39
C ILE A 197 2.22 15.92 -15.64
N THR A 198 2.67 15.55 -16.83
CA THR A 198 2.02 15.94 -18.10
C THR A 198 0.84 15.02 -18.41
N ALA A 199 0.02 15.37 -19.40
CA ALA A 199 -1.05 14.50 -19.89
C ALA A 199 -0.52 13.13 -20.36
N ALA A 200 0.61 13.10 -21.06
CA ALA A 200 1.27 11.86 -21.48
C ALA A 200 1.73 11.02 -20.28
N GLY A 201 2.30 11.66 -19.25
CA GLY A 201 2.66 11.00 -18.00
C GLY A 201 1.44 10.38 -17.29
N ALA A 202 0.33 11.12 -17.23
CA ALA A 202 -0.91 10.64 -16.64
C ALA A 202 -1.47 9.41 -17.40
N GLU A 203 -1.41 9.42 -18.73
CA GLU A 203 -1.84 8.29 -19.56
C GLU A 203 -0.98 7.04 -19.31
N ILE A 204 0.34 7.19 -19.21
CA ILE A 204 1.27 6.08 -18.91
C ILE A 204 0.94 5.44 -17.56
N ILE A 205 0.61 6.25 -16.54
CA ILE A 205 0.19 5.74 -15.23
C ILE A 205 -1.14 5.02 -15.32
N ALA A 206 -2.15 5.62 -15.99
CA ALA A 206 -3.48 5.05 -16.13
C ALA A 206 -3.46 3.71 -16.88
N LYS A 207 -2.73 3.64 -18.00
CA LYS A 207 -2.66 2.46 -18.88
C LYS A 207 -1.55 1.48 -18.52
N ARG A 208 -0.75 1.76 -17.47
CA ARG A 208 0.40 0.95 -17.04
C ARG A 208 1.41 0.66 -18.17
N LYS A 209 1.58 1.62 -19.10
CA LYS A 209 2.50 1.50 -20.24
C LYS A 209 3.97 1.43 -19.79
N PRO A 210 4.90 0.92 -20.63
CA PRO A 210 6.35 1.03 -20.40
C PRO A 210 6.79 2.50 -20.30
N LEU A 211 7.76 2.82 -19.45
CA LEU A 211 8.31 4.19 -19.35
C LEU A 211 9.21 4.59 -20.53
N ARG A 212 9.68 3.62 -21.32
CA ARG A 212 10.63 3.83 -22.43
C ARG A 212 9.96 4.01 -23.80
N CYS A 213 8.64 4.20 -23.83
CA CYS A 213 7.89 4.41 -25.07
C CYS A 213 7.57 5.90 -25.22
N ALA A 214 8.56 6.70 -25.60
CA ALA A 214 8.41 8.04 -26.15
C ALA A 214 9.59 8.28 -27.09
#